data_AF-A0A2R4BJC3-F1
#
_entry.id   AF-A0A2R4BJC3-F1
#
_cell.length_a   1.000
_cell.length_b   1.000
_cell.length_c   1.000
_cell.angle_alpha   90.00
_cell.angle_beta   90.00
_cell.angle_gamma   90.00
#
_symmetry.space_group_name_H-M   'P 1'
#
loop_
_entity.id
_entity.type
_entity.pdbx_description
1 polymer ?
#
loop_
_entity_poly.entity_id
_entity_poly.type
_entity_poly.pdbx_seq_one_letter_code
_entity_poly.pdbx_strand_id
1 'polypeptide(L)' 'MSARTTRRLNIAALAAVAALGLAACGESPQVTVYEQGRYQGKADTRPWEGPSFNGDREAWEKALKNRGRNQSEYNRIE' A
#
# COMPACT_ATOMS: atom_id res chain seq x y z
N MET A 1 -11.86 -46.53 -32.11
CA MET A 1 -10.79 -46.20 -31.13
C MET A 1 -10.83 -47.21 -29.99
N SER A 2 -9.67 -47.72 -29.53
CA SER A 2 -9.59 -48.75 -28.50
C SER A 2 -9.83 -48.19 -27.09
N ALA A 3 -10.47 -48.96 -26.20
CA ALA A 3 -10.73 -48.57 -24.80
C ALA A 3 -9.44 -48.17 -24.04
N ARG A 4 -8.29 -48.75 -24.42
CA ARG A 4 -6.98 -48.39 -23.87
C ARG A 4 -6.54 -46.98 -24.28
N THR A 5 -6.89 -46.54 -25.48
CA THR A 5 -6.59 -45.19 -25.99
C THR A 5 -7.41 -44.15 -25.25
N THR A 6 -8.70 -44.40 -25.04
CA THR A 6 -9.60 -43.50 -24.28
C THR A 6 -9.15 -43.33 -22.83
N ARG A 7 -8.73 -44.41 -22.17
CA ARG A 7 -8.23 -44.34 -20.78
C ARG A 7 -6.95 -43.51 -20.65
N ARG A 8 -6.04 -43.60 -21.62
CA ARG A 8 -4.80 -42.80 -21.65
C ARG A 8 -5.09 -41.32 -21.87
N LEU A 9 -6.03 -40.99 -22.77
CA LEU A 9 -6.45 -39.61 -23.03
C LEU A 9 -7.08 -38.97 -21.79
N ASN A 10 -7.93 -39.71 -21.06
CA ASN A 10 -8.54 -39.20 -19.83
C ASN A 10 -7.51 -38.93 -18.72
N ILE A 11 -6.51 -39.80 -18.58
CA ILE A 11 -5.42 -39.59 -17.61
C ILE A 11 -4.58 -38.35 -17.99
N ALA A 12 -4.27 -38.19 -19.28
CA ALA A 12 -3.52 -37.02 -19.76
C ALA A 12 -4.30 -35.71 -19.54
N ALA A 13 -5.62 -35.71 -19.79
CA ALA A 13 -6.47 -34.57 -19.54
C ALA A 13 -6.53 -34.18 -18.06
N LEU A 14 -6.70 -35.15 -17.17
CA LEU A 14 -6.68 -34.93 -15.71
C LEU A 14 -5.34 -34.37 -15.22
N ALA A 15 -4.23 -34.90 -15.71
CA ALA A 15 -2.89 -34.42 -15.36
C ALA A 15 -2.67 -32.96 -15.82
N ALA A 16 -3.14 -32.60 -17.01
CA ALA A 16 -3.03 -31.25 -17.53
C ALA A 16 -3.83 -30.24 -16.68
N VAL A 17 -5.06 -30.59 -16.29
CA VAL A 17 -5.90 -29.74 -15.42
C VAL A 17 -5.25 -29.54 -14.05
N ALA A 18 -4.70 -30.61 -13.46
CA ALA A 18 -4.01 -30.51 -12.18
C ALA A 18 -2.79 -29.58 -12.25
N ALA A 19 -1.97 -29.70 -13.30
CA ALA A 19 -0.80 -28.85 -13.49
C ALA A 19 -1.17 -27.35 -13.66
N LEU A 20 -2.24 -27.06 -14.41
CA LEU A 20 -2.73 -25.69 -14.58
C LEU A 20 -3.34 -25.11 -13.30
N GLY A 21 -4.02 -25.93 -12.49
CA GLY A 21 -4.56 -25.50 -11.19
C GLY A 21 -3.47 -25.14 -10.17
N LEU A 22 -2.33 -25.84 -10.21
CA LEU A 22 -1.17 -25.55 -9.35
C LEU A 22 -0.49 -24.22 -9.71
N ALA A 23 -0.54 -23.79 -10.98
CA ALA A 23 0.00 -22.51 -11.41
C ALA A 23 -0.78 -21.29 -10.87
N ALA A 24 -2.05 -21.48 -10.48
CA ALA A 24 -2.88 -20.41 -9.91
C ALA A 24 -2.50 -20.03 -8.47
N CYS A 25 -1.68 -20.84 -7.77
CA CYS A 25 -1.17 -20.50 -6.44
C CYS A 25 0.15 -19.70 -6.49
N GLY A 26 0.71 -19.44 -7.67
CA GLY A 26 1.98 -18.72 -7.87
C GLY A 26 1.79 -17.22 -8.13
N GLU A 27 0.98 -16.53 -7.34
CA GLU A 27 0.86 -15.05 -7.39
C GLU A 27 2.27 -14.45 -7.27
N SER A 28 2.70 -13.72 -8.29
CA SER A 28 3.93 -12.93 -8.20
C SER A 28 3.70 -11.79 -7.21
N PRO A 29 4.71 -11.39 -6.41
CA PRO A 29 4.54 -10.29 -5.47
C PRO A 29 4.00 -9.04 -6.19
N GLN A 30 2.86 -8.51 -5.73
CA GLN A 30 2.24 -7.30 -6.30
C GLN A 30 3.10 -6.03 -6.11
N VAL A 31 4.22 -6.14 -5.38
CA VAL A 31 5.23 -5.13 -5.16
C VAL A 31 6.54 -5.61 -5.77
N THR A 32 6.89 -5.04 -6.92
CA THR A 32 8.03 -5.47 -7.75
C THR A 32 9.40 -5.11 -7.15
N VAL A 33 9.46 -4.19 -6.18
CA VAL A 33 10.70 -3.83 -5.47
C VAL A 33 10.35 -3.36 -4.05
N TYR A 34 10.66 -4.17 -3.04
CA TYR A 34 10.65 -3.73 -1.65
C TYR A 34 12.03 -3.16 -1.30
N GLU A 35 12.16 -1.83 -1.26
CA GLU A 35 13.37 -1.19 -0.75
C GLU A 35 13.33 -1.16 0.78
N GLN A 36 14.13 -2.02 1.41
CA GLN A 36 14.20 -2.13 2.85
C GLN A 36 14.63 -0.78 3.47
N GLY A 37 13.77 -0.23 4.33
CA GLY A 37 14.01 1.06 4.99
C GLY A 37 13.50 2.30 4.22
N ARG A 38 12.82 2.11 3.08
CA ARG A 38 12.13 3.19 2.37
C ARG A 38 10.62 3.02 2.46
N TYR A 39 9.93 4.13 2.66
CA TYR A 39 8.47 4.18 2.57
C TYR A 39 8.05 4.08 1.10
N GLN A 40 7.42 2.96 0.73
CA GLN A 40 7.01 2.66 -0.66
C GLN A 40 5.56 3.10 -0.97
N GLY A 41 4.88 3.77 -0.03
CA GLY A 41 3.53 4.31 -0.23
C GLY A 41 3.52 5.66 -0.96
N LYS A 42 2.33 6.21 -1.22
CA LYS A 42 2.22 7.60 -1.67
C LYS A 42 2.81 8.52 -0.60
N ALA A 43 3.74 9.40 -0.99
CA ALA A 43 4.28 10.39 -0.07
C ALA A 43 3.15 11.15 0.64
N ASP A 44 3.21 11.19 1.97
CA ASP A 44 2.25 11.93 2.77
C ASP A 44 2.36 13.42 2.44
N THR A 45 1.21 14.05 2.22
CA THR A 45 1.13 15.51 2.05
C THR A 45 1.51 16.17 3.37
N ARG A 46 2.45 17.11 3.32
CA ARG A 46 2.88 17.81 4.54
C ARG A 46 1.76 18.74 5.02
N PRO A 47 1.63 18.99 6.32
CA PRO A 47 0.51 19.78 6.86
C PRO A 47 0.38 21.20 6.29
N TRP A 48 1.49 21.80 5.86
CA TRP A 48 1.51 23.14 5.26
C TRP A 48 1.27 23.16 3.75
N GLU A 49 1.27 22.01 3.08
CA GLU A 49 1.04 21.91 1.62
C GLU A 49 -0.44 22.04 1.23
N GLY A 50 -1.36 22.00 2.21
CA GLY A 50 -2.79 22.18 1.98
C GLY A 50 -3.21 23.64 1.75
N PRO A 51 -4.47 23.89 1.32
CA PRO A 51 -4.96 25.22 0.95
C PRO A 51 -4.89 26.28 2.06
N SER A 52 -4.88 25.85 3.33
CA SER A 52 -4.82 26.75 4.47
C SER A 52 -3.49 27.48 4.60
N PHE A 53 -2.41 26.90 4.08
CA PHE A 53 -1.06 27.45 4.17
C PHE A 53 -0.36 27.57 2.82
N ASN A 54 -0.91 26.96 1.75
CA ASN A 54 -0.42 27.09 0.36
C ASN A 54 1.09 26.83 0.21
N GLY A 55 1.62 25.87 0.97
CA GLY A 55 3.05 25.52 0.97
C GLY A 55 3.90 26.34 1.96
N ASP A 56 3.34 27.34 2.64
CA ASP A 56 4.06 28.15 3.61
C ASP A 56 4.24 27.42 4.95
N ARG A 57 5.42 26.80 5.09
CA ARG A 57 5.84 26.11 6.30
C ARG A 57 5.99 27.06 7.49
N GLU A 58 6.50 28.28 7.28
CA GLU A 58 6.76 29.21 8.38
C GLU A 58 5.44 29.70 8.99
N ALA A 59 4.47 30.04 8.15
CA ALA A 59 3.12 30.40 8.59
C ALA A 59 2.47 29.26 9.40
N TRP A 60 2.63 28.01 8.95
CA TRP A 60 2.14 26.84 9.67
C TRP A 60 2.81 26.64 11.04
N GLU A 61 4.14 26.73 11.12
CA GLU A 61 4.89 26.60 12.39
C GLU A 61 4.50 27.72 13.37
N LYS A 62 4.33 28.95 12.88
CA LYS A 62 3.86 30.09 13.69
C LYS A 62 2.44 29.86 14.21
N ALA A 63 1.53 29.36 13.38
CA ALA A 63 0.17 29.03 13.79
C ALA A 63 0.15 27.94 14.87
N LEU A 64 0.98 26.90 14.74
CA LEU A 64 1.14 25.87 15.77
C LEU A 64 1.65 26.43 17.10
N LYS A 65 2.67 27.29 17.05
CA LYS A 65 3.22 27.92 18.26
C LYS A 65 2.19 28.79 18.96
N ASN A 66 1.42 29.59 18.20
CA ASN A 66 0.33 30.39 18.74
C ASN A 66 -0.78 29.52 19.35
N ARG A 67 -1.14 28.40 18.72
CA ARG A 67 -2.08 27.44 19.32
C ARG A 67 -1.59 26.95 20.67
N GLY A 68 -0.31 26.58 20.80
CA GLY A 68 0.25 26.15 22.08
C GLY A 68 0.16 27.23 23.17
N ARG A 69 0.43 28.49 22.81
CA ARG A 69 0.33 29.63 23.76
C ARG A 69 -1.09 29.84 24.27
N ASN A 70 -2.08 29.73 23.39
CA ASN A 70 -3.49 29.94 23.73
C ASN A 70 -4.09 28.80 24.57
N GLN A 71 -3.38 27.68 24.71
CA GLN A 71 -3.75 26.57 25.59
C GLN A 71 -3.02 26.59 26.94
N SER A 72 -2.06 27.49 27.11
CA SER A 72 -1.36 27.63 28.38
C SER A 72 -2.18 28.51 29.31
N GLU A 73 -2.57 27.96 30.46
CA GLU A 73 -3.34 28.69 31.46
C GLU A 73 -2.56 29.89 32.03
N TYR A 74 -1.23 29.82 32.03
CA TYR A 74 -0.37 30.96 32.39
C TYR A 74 -0.67 32.23 31.57
N ASN A 75 -0.99 32.07 30.28
CA ASN A 75 -1.33 33.20 29.41
C ASN A 75 -2.82 33.59 29.45
N ARG A 76 -3.67 32.89 30.22
CA ARG A 76 -5.12 33.13 30.33
C ARG A 76 -5.51 33.89 31.60
N ILE A 77 -4.70 33.83 32.66
CA ILE A 77 -5.01 34.42 33.98
C ILE A 77 -4.14 35.65 34.31
N GLU A 78 -3.11 35.95 33.51
CA GLU A 78 -2.41 37.27 33.55
C GLU A 78 -3.26 38.36 32.89
#